data_AF-A0A6I7P107-F1
#
_entry.id   AF-A0A6I7P107-F1
#
_cell.length_a   1.000
_cell.length_b   1.000
_cell.length_c   1.000
_cell.angle_alpha   90.00
_cell.angle_beta   90.00
_cell.angle_gamma   90.00
#
_symmetry.space_group_name_H-M   'P 1'
#
loop_
_entity.id
_entity.type
_entity.pdbx_description
1 polymer ?
#
loop_
_entity_poly.entity_id
_entity_poly.type
_entity_poly.pdbx_seq_one_letter_code
_entity_poly.pdbx_strand_id
1 'polypeptide(L)'
;MDTVFRPHSSGDALRSDRTARDRLRHRQKLKAAIRDNIADIIAEESIIGRDRDKIVKIPIRGVKEYRFVYGDNQGGVGTGKGNTQPGQIVGERKDGQGEPGKPGEEPGVDYYETDVTLDELVDIMFEDLELPDLERRVLKDTIDDKTVKRRGYRKSGVRVHLDRKRTAKARIKRMLARGRDLPDTPEVTEPAPAIAEDRPRFPFIDDDLTYKKLITDTKPESNAVVICIMDTSGSMDAMKKYLARSFFFLLYQFVRTRYER
;
A
#
# COMPACT_ATOMS: atom_id res chain seq x y z
N MET A 1 28.17 6.14 -33.09
CA MET A 1 27.10 5.16 -33.33
C MET A 1 25.81 5.82 -32.91
N ASP A 2 25.09 6.40 -33.86
CA ASP A 2 23.85 7.12 -33.58
C ASP A 2 22.75 6.10 -33.28
N THR A 3 22.15 6.22 -32.10
CA THR A 3 20.98 5.44 -31.72
C THR A 3 19.78 5.94 -32.52
N VAL A 4 19.36 5.14 -33.50
CA VAL A 4 18.17 5.42 -34.32
C VAL A 4 16.93 5.25 -33.44
N PHE A 5 16.48 6.33 -32.81
CA PHE A 5 15.15 6.37 -32.22
C PHE A 5 14.11 6.54 -33.33
N ARG A 6 13.24 5.54 -33.49
CA ARG A 6 12.07 5.65 -34.36
C ARG A 6 11.11 6.71 -33.80
N PRO A 7 10.57 7.62 -34.61
CA PRO A 7 9.58 8.59 -34.16
C PRO A 7 8.32 7.88 -33.65
N HIS A 8 7.82 8.32 -32.51
CA HIS A 8 6.62 7.76 -31.89
C HIS A 8 5.41 7.94 -32.80
N SER A 9 4.81 6.83 -33.25
CA SER A 9 3.60 6.84 -34.07
C SER A 9 2.37 6.73 -33.16
N SER A 10 1.40 7.62 -33.31
CA SER A 10 0.12 7.58 -32.58
C SER A 10 -0.71 6.31 -32.86
N GLY A 11 -0.37 5.57 -33.92
CA GLY A 11 -0.94 4.26 -34.25
C GLY A 11 -0.41 3.10 -33.38
N ASP A 12 0.78 3.23 -32.77
CA ASP A 12 1.31 2.18 -31.86
C ASP A 12 0.55 2.13 -30.52
N ALA A 13 -0.08 3.24 -30.10
CA ALA A 13 -0.94 3.28 -28.92
C ALA A 13 -2.28 2.54 -29.11
N LEU A 14 -2.68 2.29 -30.36
CA LEU A 14 -3.92 1.56 -30.72
C LEU A 14 -3.67 0.06 -30.96
N ARG A 15 -2.41 -0.40 -30.95
CA ARG A 15 -2.11 -1.84 -31.01
C ARG A 15 -2.45 -2.45 -29.66
N SER A 16 -3.37 -3.43 -29.66
CA SER A 16 -3.59 -4.27 -28.47
C SER A 16 -2.24 -4.84 -28.05
N ASP A 17 -1.76 -4.43 -26.87
CA ASP A 17 -0.49 -4.92 -26.34
C ASP A 17 -0.64 -6.43 -26.10
N ARG A 18 -0.17 -7.26 -27.05
CA ARG A 18 -0.19 -8.73 -26.90
C ARG A 18 0.55 -9.14 -25.62
N THR A 19 1.58 -8.39 -25.26
CA THR A 19 2.35 -8.58 -24.04
C THR A 19 1.52 -8.25 -22.80
N ALA A 20 0.56 -7.31 -22.85
CA ALA A 20 -0.34 -7.05 -21.73
C ALA A 20 -1.26 -8.25 -21.45
N ARG A 21 -1.82 -8.88 -22.50
CA ARG A 21 -2.68 -10.05 -22.33
C ARG A 21 -1.92 -11.24 -21.76
N ASP A 22 -0.69 -11.46 -22.23
CA ASP A 22 0.14 -12.56 -21.73
C ASP A 22 0.62 -12.31 -20.29
N ARG A 23 1.04 -11.08 -19.96
CA ARG A 23 1.34 -10.67 -18.57
C ARG A 23 0.15 -10.85 -17.63
N LEU A 24 -1.05 -10.51 -18.09
CA LEU A 24 -2.28 -10.69 -17.30
C LEU A 24 -2.56 -12.17 -17.07
N ARG A 25 -2.45 -13.01 -18.11
CA ARG A 25 -2.61 -14.46 -18.00
C ARG A 25 -1.56 -15.09 -17.08
N HIS A 26 -0.32 -14.64 -17.16
CA HIS A 26 0.77 -15.06 -16.29
C HIS A 26 0.45 -14.73 -14.82
N ARG A 27 0.01 -13.48 -14.53
CA ARG A 27 -0.44 -13.08 -13.19
C ARG A 27 -1.61 -13.91 -12.68
N GLN A 28 -2.58 -14.22 -13.53
CA GLN A 28 -3.71 -15.08 -13.15
C GLN A 28 -3.27 -16.50 -12.79
N LYS A 29 -2.35 -17.09 -13.57
CA LYS A 29 -1.80 -18.42 -13.27
C LYS A 29 -0.97 -18.42 -11.99
N LEU A 30 -0.20 -17.36 -11.75
CA LEU A 30 0.52 -17.15 -10.50
C LEU A 30 -0.44 -17.11 -9.31
N LYS A 31 -1.47 -16.27 -9.37
CA LYS A 31 -2.50 -16.21 -8.33
C LYS A 31 -3.17 -17.56 -8.09
N ALA A 32 -3.49 -18.30 -9.16
CA ALA A 32 -4.08 -19.64 -9.03
C ALA A 32 -3.11 -20.64 -8.38
N ALA A 33 -1.84 -20.67 -8.81
CA ALA A 33 -0.84 -21.55 -8.23
C ALA A 33 -0.54 -21.22 -6.75
N ILE A 34 -0.54 -19.94 -6.39
CA ILE A 34 -0.39 -19.49 -5.00
C ILE A 34 -1.60 -19.94 -4.19
N ARG A 35 -2.83 -19.75 -4.70
CA ARG A 35 -4.07 -20.18 -4.06
C ARG A 35 -4.08 -21.68 -3.77
N ASP A 36 -3.72 -22.50 -4.75
CA ASP A 36 -3.71 -23.96 -4.62
C ASP A 36 -2.72 -24.46 -3.55
N ASN A 37 -1.64 -23.72 -3.29
CA ASN A 37 -0.57 -24.12 -2.35
C ASN A 37 -0.47 -23.22 -1.10
N ILE A 38 -1.47 -22.36 -0.85
CA ILE A 38 -1.37 -21.33 0.19
C ILE A 38 -1.33 -21.92 1.61
N ALA A 39 -2.05 -23.03 1.81
CA ALA A 39 -2.12 -23.73 3.09
C ALA A 39 -0.75 -24.30 3.50
N ASP A 40 -0.02 -24.86 2.54
CA ASP A 40 1.31 -25.42 2.76
C ASP A 40 2.36 -24.31 2.99
N ILE A 41 2.25 -23.20 2.25
CA ILE A 41 3.14 -22.03 2.40
C ILE A 41 2.97 -21.39 3.79
N ILE A 42 1.74 -21.25 4.29
CA ILE A 42 1.47 -20.67 5.61
C ILE A 42 1.91 -21.60 6.74
N ALA A 43 1.78 -22.91 6.56
CA ALA A 43 2.18 -23.92 7.54
C ALA A 43 3.69 -23.93 7.80
N GLU A 44 4.51 -23.46 6.86
CA GLU A 44 5.92 -23.25 7.11
C GLU A 44 6.13 -22.10 8.10
N GLU A 45 6.65 -22.44 9.28
CA GLU A 45 6.80 -21.64 10.50
C GLU A 45 7.50 -20.27 10.33
N SER A 46 8.05 -19.97 9.15
CA SER A 46 8.88 -18.80 8.89
C SER A 46 8.11 -17.48 8.76
N ILE A 47 6.78 -17.48 8.59
CA ILE A 47 6.03 -16.27 8.23
C ILE A 47 5.77 -15.31 9.41
N ILE A 48 5.82 -15.79 10.66
CA ILE A 48 5.48 -15.02 11.87
C ILE A 48 6.66 -14.13 12.33
N GLY A 49 7.32 -13.46 11.39
CA GLY A 49 8.38 -12.47 11.62
C GLY A 49 7.88 -11.06 11.29
N ARG A 50 8.29 -10.07 12.08
CA ARG A 50 7.79 -8.67 12.03
C ARG A 50 8.11 -7.88 10.74
N ASP A 51 8.82 -8.45 9.77
CA ASP A 51 9.19 -7.72 8.55
C ASP A 51 8.07 -7.79 7.51
N ARG A 52 7.37 -6.66 7.34
CA ARG A 52 6.34 -6.47 6.31
C ARG A 52 6.87 -6.67 4.89
N ASP A 53 8.16 -6.38 4.69
CA ASP A 53 8.84 -6.50 3.39
C ASP A 53 9.47 -7.88 3.18
N LYS A 54 9.09 -8.89 3.99
CA LYS A 54 9.60 -10.24 3.81
C LYS A 54 9.14 -10.78 2.44
N ILE A 55 10.12 -11.02 1.59
CA ILE A 55 9.93 -11.66 0.29
C ILE A 55 9.89 -13.17 0.50
N VAL A 56 8.76 -13.78 0.15
CA VAL A 56 8.59 -15.23 0.16
C VAL A 56 8.83 -15.74 -1.26
N LYS A 57 9.76 -16.69 -1.38
CA LYS A 57 10.08 -17.36 -2.64
C LYS A 57 9.15 -18.54 -2.83
N ILE A 58 8.26 -18.43 -3.82
CA ILE A 58 7.28 -19.48 -4.11
C ILE A 58 7.75 -20.26 -5.33
N PRO A 59 7.97 -21.59 -5.22
CA PRO A 59 8.31 -22.42 -6.36
C PRO A 59 7.05 -22.67 -7.20
N ILE A 60 6.96 -22.06 -8.38
CA ILE A 60 5.88 -22.32 -9.34
C ILE A 60 6.31 -23.35 -10.38
N ARG A 61 5.38 -24.21 -10.81
CA ARG A 61 5.62 -25.14 -11.91
C ARG A 61 5.83 -24.37 -13.21
N GLY A 62 7.02 -24.50 -13.79
CA GLY A 62 7.37 -23.95 -15.08
C GLY A 62 6.52 -24.52 -16.22
N VAL A 63 6.20 -23.68 -17.21
CA VAL A 63 5.68 -24.16 -18.49
C VAL A 63 6.87 -24.56 -19.35
N LYS A 64 6.94 -25.82 -19.78
CA LYS A 64 8.02 -26.29 -20.66
C LYS A 64 7.89 -25.62 -22.03
N GLU A 65 8.88 -24.80 -22.37
CA GLU A 65 9.01 -24.29 -23.74
C GLU A 65 9.61 -25.39 -24.63
N TYR A 66 9.05 -25.58 -25.81
CA TYR A 66 9.62 -26.50 -26.79
C TYR A 66 10.97 -25.95 -27.27
N ARG A 67 12.05 -26.67 -26.96
CA ARG A 67 13.37 -26.37 -27.50
C ARG A 67 13.60 -27.21 -28.75
N PHE A 68 13.92 -26.57 -29.86
CA PHE A 68 14.47 -27.28 -31.01
C PHE A 68 15.85 -27.82 -30.65
N VAL A 69 15.94 -29.13 -30.48
CA VAL A 69 17.23 -29.82 -30.43
C VAL A 69 17.61 -30.13 -31.87
N TYR A 70 18.68 -29.50 -32.35
CA TYR A 70 19.26 -29.89 -33.62
C TYR A 70 19.83 -31.29 -33.45
N GLY A 71 19.23 -32.27 -34.12
CA GLY A 71 19.80 -33.61 -34.22
C GLY A 71 21.04 -33.56 -35.10
N ASP A 72 22.05 -34.38 -34.76
CA ASP A 72 23.21 -34.67 -35.60
C ASP A 72 22.77 -35.52 -36.81
N ASN A 73 21.89 -34.98 -37.66
CA ASN A 73 21.46 -35.61 -38.90
C ASN A 73 22.41 -35.23 -40.04
N GLN A 74 23.73 -35.30 -39.77
CA GLN A 74 24.71 -35.26 -40.84
C GLN A 74 24.68 -36.63 -41.53
N GLY A 75 23.93 -36.71 -42.63
CA GLY A 75 23.95 -37.85 -43.54
C GLY A 75 25.35 -38.02 -44.13
N GLY A 76 26.20 -38.80 -43.46
CA GLY A 76 27.47 -39.24 -44.01
C GLY A 76 27.24 -40.32 -45.06
N VAL A 77 27.78 -40.13 -46.26
CA VAL A 77 27.78 -41.17 -47.30
C VAL A 77 28.85 -42.20 -46.93
N GLY A 78 28.44 -43.40 -46.52
CA GLY A 78 29.35 -44.50 -46.20
C GLY A 78 29.81 -45.25 -47.45
N THR A 79 31.09 -45.21 -47.80
CA THR A 79 31.68 -46.06 -48.85
C THR A 79 32.16 -47.40 -48.29
N GLY A 80 31.61 -48.51 -48.79
CA GLY A 80 31.99 -49.89 -48.42
C GLY A 80 32.98 -50.53 -49.40
N LYS A 81 33.83 -51.44 -48.91
CA LYS A 81 34.85 -52.18 -49.71
C LYS A 81 34.32 -53.48 -50.35
N GLY A 82 33.04 -53.53 -50.74
CA GLY A 82 32.49 -54.61 -51.59
C GLY A 82 31.94 -55.86 -50.90
N ASN A 83 32.05 -56.01 -49.57
CA ASN A 83 31.50 -57.15 -48.80
C ASN A 83 30.32 -56.76 -47.89
N THR A 84 29.39 -55.94 -48.39
CA THR A 84 28.27 -55.43 -47.59
C THR A 84 26.99 -56.20 -47.91
N GLN A 85 26.29 -56.68 -46.88
CA GLN A 85 24.99 -57.35 -47.03
C GLN A 85 23.83 -56.36 -46.90
N PRO A 86 22.69 -56.59 -47.60
CA PRO A 86 21.48 -55.81 -47.42
C PRO A 86 21.02 -55.85 -45.95
N GLY A 87 21.05 -54.71 -45.26
CA GLY A 87 20.68 -54.58 -43.84
C GLY A 87 21.86 -54.31 -42.88
N GLN A 88 23.10 -54.27 -43.36
CA GLN A 88 24.26 -53.95 -42.53
C GLN A 88 24.31 -52.44 -42.20
N ILE A 89 24.19 -52.09 -40.93
CA ILE A 89 24.30 -50.71 -40.43
C ILE A 89 25.77 -50.28 -40.55
N VAL A 90 26.04 -49.21 -41.31
CA VAL A 90 27.39 -48.67 -41.51
C VAL A 90 27.52 -47.37 -40.73
N GLY A 91 28.38 -47.37 -39.71
CA GLY A 91 28.69 -46.18 -38.90
C GLY A 91 27.97 -46.16 -37.56
N GLU A 92 28.32 -47.06 -36.66
CA GLU A 92 28.06 -46.85 -35.24
C GLU A 92 29.21 -45.99 -34.70
N ARG A 93 28.94 -44.71 -34.41
CA ARG A 93 29.87 -43.91 -33.60
C ARG A 93 29.96 -44.63 -32.25
N LYS A 94 31.14 -45.16 -31.93
CA LYS A 94 31.45 -45.54 -30.55
C LYS A 94 31.56 -44.25 -29.75
N ASP A 95 30.43 -43.79 -29.22
CA ASP A 95 30.44 -42.76 -28.20
C ASP A 95 31.19 -43.33 -26.98
N GLY A 96 32.18 -42.57 -26.54
CA GLY A 96 33.14 -42.97 -25.53
C GLY A 96 32.48 -43.34 -24.21
N GLN A 97 33.16 -44.25 -23.51
CA GLN A 97 32.89 -44.57 -22.11
C GLN A 97 32.88 -43.29 -21.26
N GLY A 98 31.69 -42.85 -20.90
CA GLY A 98 31.43 -42.13 -19.66
C GLY A 98 30.31 -42.89 -18.97
N GLU A 99 30.58 -43.46 -17.79
CA GLU A 99 29.53 -44.03 -16.93
C GLU A 99 28.45 -42.96 -16.67
N PRO A 100 27.22 -43.14 -17.16
CA PRO A 100 26.13 -42.26 -16.80
C PRO A 100 25.37 -42.95 -15.66
N GLY A 101 25.42 -42.36 -14.47
CA GLY A 101 24.39 -42.61 -13.47
C GLY A 101 23.03 -42.48 -14.16
N LYS A 102 22.22 -43.53 -14.05
CA LYS A 102 20.92 -43.67 -14.71
C LYS A 102 20.16 -42.33 -14.64
N PRO A 103 19.88 -41.67 -15.77
CA PRO A 103 18.96 -40.54 -15.78
C PRO A 103 17.61 -41.05 -15.28
N GLY A 104 17.02 -40.37 -14.30
CA GLY A 104 15.65 -40.69 -13.88
C GLY A 104 14.71 -40.54 -15.09
N GLU A 105 13.83 -41.51 -15.31
CA GLU A 105 12.81 -41.46 -16.36
C GLU A 105 11.67 -40.49 -16.03
N GLU A 106 11.63 -39.97 -14.79
CA GLU A 106 10.65 -38.98 -14.40
C GLU A 106 11.03 -37.60 -14.96
N PRO A 107 10.10 -36.92 -15.64
CA PRO A 107 10.36 -35.60 -16.18
C PRO A 107 10.73 -34.65 -15.04
N GLY A 108 11.96 -34.12 -15.07
CA GLY A 108 12.38 -33.03 -14.19
C GLY A 108 11.34 -31.90 -14.21
N VAL A 109 10.96 -31.45 -13.01
CA VAL A 109 10.04 -30.33 -12.81
C VAL A 109 10.89 -29.09 -12.56
N ASP A 110 10.88 -28.18 -13.53
CA ASP A 110 11.54 -26.89 -13.38
C ASP A 110 10.65 -26.00 -12.50
N TYR A 111 11.16 -25.61 -11.34
CA TYR A 111 10.51 -24.65 -10.46
C TYR A 111 11.07 -23.25 -10.75
N TYR A 112 10.19 -22.29 -11.04
CA TYR A 112 10.58 -20.88 -11.03
C TYR A 112 10.34 -20.33 -9.63
N GLU A 113 11.32 -19.63 -9.06
CA GLU A 113 11.14 -18.88 -7.83
C GLU A 113 10.54 -17.53 -8.18
N THR A 114 9.34 -17.25 -7.67
CA THR A 114 8.76 -15.91 -7.72
C THR A 114 8.75 -15.27 -6.34
N ASP A 115 9.14 -14.01 -6.31
CA ASP A 115 9.18 -13.17 -5.12
C ASP A 115 7.80 -12.54 -4.89
N VAL A 116 7.10 -12.94 -3.83
CA VAL A 116 5.79 -12.39 -3.42
C VAL A 116 5.91 -11.79 -2.03
N THR A 117 5.29 -10.64 -1.80
CA THR A 117 5.26 -10.00 -0.49
C THR A 117 4.26 -10.69 0.43
N LEU A 118 4.51 -10.62 1.74
CA LEU A 118 3.61 -11.22 2.73
C LEU A 118 2.19 -10.64 2.68
N ASP A 119 2.06 -9.32 2.49
CA ASP A 119 0.76 -8.67 2.39
C ASP A 119 -0.04 -9.16 1.16
N GLU A 120 0.62 -9.35 0.00
CA GLU A 120 -0.02 -9.89 -1.21
C GLU A 120 -0.48 -11.33 -1.02
N LEU A 121 0.30 -12.16 -0.32
CA LEU A 121 -0.08 -13.53 0.02
C LEU A 121 -1.35 -13.56 0.90
N VAL A 122 -1.38 -12.72 1.93
CA VAL A 122 -2.51 -12.63 2.87
C VAL A 122 -3.79 -12.14 2.17
N ASP A 123 -3.68 -11.19 1.25
CA ASP A 123 -4.81 -10.71 0.47
C ASP A 123 -5.37 -11.80 -0.46
N ILE A 124 -4.50 -12.57 -1.14
CA ILE A 124 -4.91 -13.71 -1.96
C ILE A 124 -5.63 -14.78 -1.11
N MET A 125 -5.14 -15.02 0.12
CA MET A 125 -5.79 -15.93 1.06
C MET A 125 -7.19 -15.44 1.47
N PHE A 126 -7.35 -14.15 1.77
CA PHE A 126 -8.66 -13.59 2.14
C PHE A 126 -9.64 -13.54 0.97
N GLU A 127 -9.15 -13.39 -0.26
CA GLU A 127 -9.97 -13.51 -1.49
C GLU A 127 -10.53 -14.93 -1.63
N ASP A 128 -9.74 -15.95 -1.31
CA ASP A 128 -10.15 -17.37 -1.39
C ASP A 128 -11.11 -17.79 -0.27
N LEU A 129 -11.01 -17.17 0.91
CA LEU A 129 -11.91 -17.43 2.04
C LEU A 129 -13.36 -16.97 1.81
N GLU A 130 -13.67 -16.33 0.67
CA GLU A 130 -14.99 -15.82 0.26
C GLU A 130 -15.76 -15.20 1.44
N LEU A 131 -15.05 -14.41 2.26
CA LEU A 131 -15.60 -13.89 3.51
C LEU A 131 -16.85 -13.06 3.18
N PRO A 132 -17.99 -13.33 3.85
CA PRO A 132 -19.21 -12.58 3.60
C PRO A 132 -18.94 -11.08 3.74
N ASP A 133 -19.37 -10.31 2.74
CA ASP A 133 -19.33 -8.87 2.83
C ASP A 133 -20.29 -8.43 3.94
N LEU A 134 -19.74 -8.30 5.15
CA LEU A 134 -20.46 -7.73 6.27
C LEU A 134 -20.92 -6.34 5.84
N GLU A 135 -22.23 -6.19 5.65
CA GLU A 135 -22.86 -4.90 5.41
C GLU A 135 -22.26 -3.91 6.41
N ARG A 136 -21.79 -2.76 5.91
CA ARG A 136 -21.32 -1.68 6.76
C ARG A 136 -22.50 -1.24 7.61
N ARG A 137 -22.62 -1.84 8.79
CA ARG A 137 -23.72 -1.53 9.70
C ARG A 137 -23.71 -0.02 9.90
N VAL A 138 -24.84 0.58 9.54
CA VAL A 138 -25.13 2.02 9.55
C VAL A 138 -24.97 2.63 10.96
N LEU A 139 -24.64 1.82 11.97
CA LEU A 139 -24.27 2.19 13.33
C LEU A 139 -22.88 2.85 13.45
N LYS A 140 -22.28 3.29 12.34
CA LYS A 140 -20.95 3.91 12.33
C LYS A 140 -20.93 5.32 12.94
N ASP A 141 -22.09 5.94 13.08
CA ASP A 141 -22.21 7.31 13.59
C ASP A 141 -22.83 7.33 14.99
N THR A 142 -22.20 6.64 15.97
CA THR A 142 -22.32 7.15 17.34
C THR A 142 -21.47 8.40 17.39
N ILE A 143 -22.10 9.53 17.10
CA ILE A 143 -21.49 10.85 17.16
C ILE A 143 -21.08 11.06 18.62
N ASP A 144 -19.77 11.06 18.93
CA ASP A 144 -19.34 11.57 20.22
C ASP A 144 -18.09 12.46 20.22
N ASP A 145 -18.08 13.31 21.24
CA ASP A 145 -17.21 14.44 21.55
C ASP A 145 -16.97 15.47 20.43
N LYS A 146 -17.89 16.44 20.39
CA LYS A 146 -17.75 17.72 19.69
C LYS A 146 -16.59 18.52 20.30
N THR A 147 -15.35 18.21 19.92
CA THR A 147 -14.22 19.06 20.26
C THR A 147 -14.39 20.38 19.53
N VAL A 148 -14.62 21.45 20.29
CA VAL A 148 -14.83 22.77 19.71
C VAL A 148 -13.48 23.42 19.42
N LYS A 149 -13.08 23.48 18.14
CA LYS A 149 -11.86 24.17 17.72
C LYS A 149 -12.16 25.59 17.29
N ARG A 150 -11.32 26.53 17.72
CA ARG A 150 -11.37 27.92 17.25
C ARG A 150 -10.84 27.99 15.82
N ARG A 151 -11.72 28.17 14.83
CA ARG A 151 -11.35 28.36 13.42
C ARG A 151 -11.86 29.70 12.91
N GLY A 152 -11.02 30.73 13.03
CA GLY A 152 -11.25 32.05 12.43
C GLY A 152 -12.09 33.00 13.29
N TYR A 153 -12.68 34.00 12.61
CA TYR A 153 -13.40 35.11 13.22
C TYR A 153 -14.70 35.41 12.46
N ARG A 154 -15.69 35.96 13.15
CA ARG A 154 -16.96 36.46 12.60
C ARG A 154 -17.22 37.87 13.14
N LYS A 155 -18.03 38.66 12.44
CA LYS A 155 -18.41 40.03 12.86
C LYS A 155 -19.50 40.05 13.94
N SER A 156 -20.34 39.02 13.96
CA SER A 156 -21.41 38.84 14.96
C SER A 156 -21.28 37.48 15.66
N GLY A 157 -21.73 37.41 16.92
CA GLY A 157 -21.65 36.20 17.74
C GLY A 157 -22.03 36.44 19.21
N VAL A 158 -21.95 35.37 20.01
CA VAL A 158 -22.21 35.42 21.45
C VAL A 158 -21.11 36.20 22.15
N ARG A 159 -21.47 37.07 23.10
CA ARG A 159 -20.55 37.94 23.88
C ARG A 159 -19.35 37.21 24.49
N VAL A 160 -19.54 35.95 24.90
CA VAL A 160 -18.47 35.09 25.46
C VAL A 160 -17.31 34.89 24.46
N HIS A 161 -17.60 34.85 23.17
CA HIS A 161 -16.60 34.66 22.12
C HIS A 161 -16.02 35.98 21.58
N LEU A 162 -16.33 37.14 22.17
CA LEU A 162 -15.81 38.42 21.72
C LEU A 162 -14.28 38.49 21.87
N ASP A 163 -13.57 38.76 20.78
CA ASP A 163 -12.14 39.05 20.82
C ASP A 163 -11.92 40.53 21.10
N ARG A 164 -11.69 40.85 22.39
CA ARG A 164 -11.52 42.22 22.88
C ARG A 164 -10.37 42.95 22.17
N LYS A 165 -9.24 42.25 21.94
CA LYS A 165 -8.04 42.84 21.32
C LYS A 165 -8.29 43.22 19.87
N ARG A 166 -8.88 42.33 19.08
CA ARG A 166 -9.19 42.63 17.66
C ARG A 166 -10.28 43.66 17.51
N THR A 167 -11.28 43.65 18.39
CA THR A 167 -12.35 44.65 18.42
C THR A 167 -11.78 46.05 18.73
N ALA A 168 -10.88 46.16 19.70
CA ALA A 168 -10.15 47.40 19.97
C ALA A 168 -9.29 47.85 18.79
N LYS A 169 -8.58 46.92 18.12
CA LYS A 169 -7.78 47.22 16.94
C LYS A 169 -8.64 47.70 15.76
N ALA A 170 -9.82 47.11 15.54
CA ALA A 170 -10.76 47.54 14.51
C ALA A 170 -11.27 48.96 14.78
N ARG A 171 -11.64 49.26 16.04
CA ARG A 171 -12.00 50.62 16.46
C ARG A 171 -10.88 51.62 16.21
N ILE A 172 -9.65 51.32 16.62
CA ILE A 172 -8.50 52.23 16.40
C ILE A 172 -8.23 52.41 14.91
N LYS A 173 -8.32 51.35 14.10
CA LYS A 173 -8.19 51.44 12.64
C LYS A 173 -9.27 52.34 12.04
N ARG A 174 -10.52 52.22 12.49
CA ARG A 174 -11.63 53.09 12.06
C ARG A 174 -11.43 54.54 12.50
N MET A 175 -10.88 54.75 13.70
CA MET A 175 -10.55 56.07 14.22
C MET A 175 -9.46 56.74 13.37
N LEU A 176 -8.38 56.01 13.08
CA LEU A 176 -7.29 56.49 12.22
C LEU A 176 -7.76 56.77 10.79
N ALA A 177 -8.58 55.87 10.22
CA ALA A 177 -9.16 56.07 8.88
C ALA A 177 -10.09 57.29 8.79
N ARG A 178 -10.66 57.74 9.93
CA ARG A 178 -11.43 58.98 10.03
C ARG A 178 -10.57 60.22 10.30
N GLY A 179 -9.24 60.10 10.22
CA GLY A 179 -8.31 61.22 10.37
C GLY A 179 -8.17 61.72 11.80
N ARG A 180 -8.40 60.86 12.81
CA ARG A 180 -8.13 61.20 14.21
C ARG A 180 -6.76 60.70 14.63
N ASP A 181 -6.03 61.55 15.35
CA ASP A 181 -4.75 61.22 15.96
C ASP A 181 -4.89 60.06 16.95
N LEU A 182 -3.90 59.17 16.97
CA LEU A 182 -3.80 58.12 17.97
C LEU A 182 -3.71 58.77 19.36
N PRO A 183 -4.31 58.18 20.42
CA PRO A 183 -3.88 58.51 21.77
C PRO A 183 -2.39 58.20 21.85
N ASP A 184 -1.60 59.23 22.14
CA ASP A 184 -0.14 59.21 22.15
C ASP A 184 0.37 57.91 22.78
N THR A 185 1.15 57.15 22.02
CA THR A 185 2.03 56.12 22.59
C THR A 185 2.90 56.84 23.62
N PRO A 186 3.07 56.34 24.85
CA PRO A 186 3.94 56.98 25.82
C PRO A 186 5.39 56.74 25.43
N GLU A 187 5.86 57.42 24.38
CA GLU A 187 7.28 57.69 24.23
C GLU A 187 7.64 58.73 25.27
N VAL A 188 8.53 58.32 26.15
CA VAL A 188 9.11 59.07 27.25
C VAL A 188 9.76 60.32 26.69
N THR A 189 9.06 61.46 26.68
CA THR A 189 9.62 62.83 26.74
C THR A 189 8.43 63.80 26.90
N GLU A 190 8.44 64.56 28.01
CA GLU A 190 7.51 65.64 28.42
C GLU A 190 6.11 65.23 28.97
N PRO A 191 5.75 65.67 30.20
CA PRO A 191 4.40 65.50 30.73
C PRO A 191 3.46 66.48 30.02
N ALA A 192 2.64 65.97 29.10
CA ALA A 192 1.55 66.75 28.52
C ALA A 192 0.61 67.27 29.64
N PRO A 193 0.24 68.55 29.63
CA PRO A 193 -0.55 69.16 30.69
C PRO A 193 -1.91 68.48 30.82
N ALA A 194 -2.33 68.30 32.06
CA ALA A 194 -3.67 67.91 32.43
C ALA A 194 -4.71 68.78 31.71
N ILE A 195 -5.84 68.15 31.35
CA ILE A 195 -7.05 68.73 30.73
C ILE A 195 -7.03 68.71 29.19
N ALA A 196 -7.44 67.56 28.63
CA ALA A 196 -8.14 67.53 27.34
C ALA A 196 -9.57 67.02 27.60
N GLU A 197 -10.36 67.82 28.29
CA GLU A 197 -11.77 67.53 28.65
C GLU A 197 -12.70 67.39 27.43
N ASP A 198 -12.27 67.79 26.23
CA ASP A 198 -13.08 67.78 25.01
C ASP A 198 -12.53 66.91 23.88
N ARG A 199 -11.83 65.80 24.17
CA ARG A 199 -11.61 64.79 23.12
C ARG A 199 -12.93 64.01 22.95
N PRO A 200 -13.66 64.13 21.83
CA PRO A 200 -14.98 63.51 21.75
C PRO A 200 -14.81 62.00 21.80
N ARG A 201 -15.48 61.29 22.71
CA ARG A 201 -15.32 59.84 22.86
C ARG A 201 -15.67 59.14 21.53
N PHE A 202 -14.79 58.28 21.05
CA PHE A 202 -15.06 57.45 19.87
C PHE A 202 -15.70 56.12 20.31
N PRO A 203 -17.03 55.92 20.24
CA PRO A 203 -17.66 54.69 20.72
C PRO A 203 -17.35 53.50 19.79
N PHE A 204 -17.49 52.27 20.31
CA PHE A 204 -17.49 51.07 19.48
C PHE A 204 -18.80 51.01 18.66
N ILE A 205 -18.72 50.54 17.42
CA ILE A 205 -19.88 50.23 16.58
C ILE A 205 -19.90 48.72 16.31
N ASP A 206 -21.05 48.16 15.96
CA ASP A 206 -21.22 46.73 15.66
C ASP A 206 -20.22 46.20 14.61
N ASP A 207 -19.85 47.03 13.63
CA ASP A 207 -18.83 46.68 12.63
C ASP A 207 -17.41 46.50 13.20
N ASP A 208 -17.12 47.10 14.36
CA ASP A 208 -15.84 46.91 15.05
C ASP A 208 -15.80 45.57 15.79
N LEU A 209 -16.97 45.00 16.13
CA LEU A 209 -17.06 43.79 16.92
C LEU A 209 -16.51 42.60 16.13
N THR A 210 -15.67 41.81 16.79
CA THR A 210 -15.10 40.60 16.22
C THR A 210 -15.19 39.46 17.21
N TYR A 211 -15.77 38.35 16.78
CA TYR A 211 -16.04 37.17 17.58
C TYR A 211 -15.20 36.00 17.08
N LYS A 212 -14.77 35.15 18.00
CA LYS A 212 -14.06 33.90 17.71
C LYS A 212 -15.05 32.91 17.11
N LYS A 213 -14.76 32.44 15.89
CA LYS A 213 -15.57 31.40 15.25
C LYS A 213 -15.15 30.05 15.84
N LEU A 214 -16.08 29.42 16.53
CA LEU A 214 -15.96 28.04 16.97
C LEU A 214 -16.58 27.14 15.90
N ILE A 215 -15.85 26.11 15.50
CA ILE A 215 -16.33 25.08 14.59
C ILE A 215 -16.23 23.76 15.34
N THR A 216 -17.32 23.00 15.31
CA THR A 216 -17.34 21.63 15.78
C THR A 216 -16.50 20.79 14.83
N ASP A 217 -15.43 20.21 15.35
CA ASP A 217 -14.62 19.24 14.62
C ASP A 217 -15.04 17.86 15.09
N THR A 218 -15.54 17.04 14.17
CA THR A 218 -15.91 15.66 14.47
C THR A 218 -14.64 14.82 14.41
N LYS A 219 -14.21 14.31 15.56
CA LYS A 219 -13.15 13.29 15.59
C LYS A 219 -13.81 11.93 15.45
N PRO A 220 -13.37 11.07 14.52
CA PRO A 220 -13.81 9.69 14.52
C PRO A 220 -13.25 9.02 15.77
N GLU A 221 -14.11 8.38 16.55
CA GLU A 221 -13.69 7.50 17.64
C GLU A 221 -13.64 6.04 17.17
N SER A 222 -12.78 5.25 17.81
CA SER A 222 -12.65 3.82 17.52
C SER A 222 -13.73 3.05 18.27
N ASN A 223 -14.70 2.50 17.55
CA ASN A 223 -15.84 1.77 18.15
C ASN A 223 -15.45 0.46 18.86
N ALA A 224 -14.25 -0.07 18.61
CA ALA A 224 -13.79 -1.33 19.19
C ALA A 224 -12.28 -1.34 19.42
N VAL A 225 -11.87 -1.98 20.52
CA VAL A 225 -10.47 -2.34 20.81
C VAL A 225 -10.37 -3.85 20.77
N VAL A 226 -9.50 -4.39 19.92
CA VAL A 226 -9.23 -5.84 19.81
C VAL A 226 -7.93 -6.15 20.53
N ILE A 227 -7.99 -7.03 21.53
CA ILE A 227 -6.83 -7.47 22.31
C ILE A 227 -6.67 -8.98 22.10
N CYS A 228 -5.49 -9.40 21.64
CA CYS A 228 -5.15 -10.82 21.50
C CYS A 228 -4.34 -11.27 22.72
N ILE A 229 -4.84 -12.24 23.47
CA ILE A 229 -4.17 -12.81 24.66
C ILE A 229 -4.04 -14.32 24.47
N MET A 230 -2.85 -14.87 24.69
CA MET A 230 -2.55 -16.30 24.61
C MET A 230 -2.34 -16.89 26.00
N ASP A 231 -2.90 -18.08 26.26
CA ASP A 231 -2.54 -18.87 27.43
C ASP A 231 -1.17 -19.55 27.23
N THR A 232 -0.34 -19.57 28.27
CA THR A 232 0.97 -20.24 28.27
C THR A 232 1.03 -21.41 29.25
N SER A 233 -0.12 -21.89 29.76
CA SER A 233 -0.23 -23.01 30.68
C SER A 233 0.32 -24.34 30.12
N GLY A 234 0.50 -25.34 30.99
CA GLY A 234 1.04 -26.65 30.61
C GLY A 234 0.21 -27.44 29.59
N SER A 235 -1.06 -27.07 29.37
CA SER A 235 -1.94 -27.68 28.35
C SER A 235 -1.69 -27.16 26.93
N MET A 236 -0.92 -26.07 26.82
CA MET A 236 -0.55 -25.42 25.57
C MET A 236 0.74 -26.02 25.01
N ASP A 237 0.52 -27.07 24.22
CA ASP A 237 1.53 -27.71 23.39
C ASP A 237 2.08 -26.76 22.31
N ALA A 238 3.27 -27.05 21.78
CA ALA A 238 3.97 -26.23 20.80
C ALA A 238 3.09 -25.95 19.56
N MET A 239 2.40 -26.98 19.07
CA MET A 239 1.49 -26.87 17.93
C MET A 239 0.32 -25.91 18.20
N LYS A 240 -0.27 -25.96 19.41
CA LYS A 240 -1.39 -25.07 19.77
C LYS A 240 -0.94 -23.62 19.90
N LYS A 241 0.24 -23.39 20.49
CA LYS A 241 0.85 -22.07 20.57
C LYS A 241 1.12 -21.50 19.18
N TYR A 242 1.62 -22.32 18.26
CA TYR A 242 1.84 -21.94 16.87
C TYR A 242 0.53 -21.55 16.16
N LEU A 243 -0.51 -22.39 16.27
CA LEU A 243 -1.81 -22.11 15.66
C LEU A 243 -2.43 -20.82 16.20
N ALA A 244 -2.35 -20.59 17.51
CA ALA A 244 -2.86 -19.37 18.13
C ALA A 244 -2.09 -18.12 17.66
N ARG A 245 -0.75 -18.19 17.51
CA ARG A 245 0.05 -17.07 16.99
C ARG A 245 -0.32 -16.78 15.54
N SER A 246 -0.47 -17.81 14.72
CA SER A 246 -0.85 -17.71 13.31
C SER A 246 -2.23 -17.07 13.17
N PHE A 247 -3.20 -17.51 13.98
CA PHE A 247 -4.53 -16.91 14.02
C PHE A 247 -4.51 -15.44 14.43
N PHE A 248 -3.76 -15.07 15.47
CA PHE A 248 -3.63 -13.67 15.88
C PHE A 248 -2.98 -12.79 14.80
N PHE A 249 -1.99 -13.33 14.09
CA PHE A 249 -1.37 -12.63 12.97
C PHE A 249 -2.38 -12.37 11.84
N LEU A 250 -3.13 -13.40 11.43
CA LEU A 250 -4.16 -13.26 10.39
C LEU A 250 -5.27 -12.30 10.82
N LEU A 251 -5.73 -12.38 12.07
CA LEU A 251 -6.73 -11.46 12.62
C LEU A 251 -6.22 -10.01 12.60
N TYR A 252 -4.96 -9.78 12.98
CA TYR A 252 -4.35 -8.45 12.96
C TYR A 252 -4.31 -7.88 11.54
N GLN A 253 -3.84 -8.65 10.56
CA GLN A 253 -3.81 -8.22 9.17
C GLN A 253 -5.22 -7.96 8.63
N PHE A 254 -6.19 -8.84 8.94
CA PHE A 254 -7.59 -8.64 8.53
C PHE A 254 -8.18 -7.33 9.05
N VAL A 255 -8.03 -7.04 10.35
CA VAL A 255 -8.53 -5.81 10.96
C VAL A 255 -7.85 -4.60 10.35
N ARG A 256 -6.53 -4.69 10.12
CA ARG A 256 -5.75 -3.61 9.52
C ARG A 256 -6.21 -3.31 8.08
N THR A 257 -6.31 -4.32 7.21
CA THR A 257 -6.78 -4.16 5.82
C THR A 257 -8.20 -3.59 5.75
N ARG A 258 -9.09 -3.93 6.71
CA ARG A 258 -10.49 -3.46 6.72
C ARG A 258 -10.68 -2.07 7.36
N TYR A 259 -9.88 -1.69 8.35
CA TYR A 259 -10.13 -0.50 9.19
C TYR A 259 -9.02 0.56 9.20
N GLU A 260 -7.79 0.23 8.80
CA GLU A 260 -6.72 1.23 8.64
C GLU A 260 -7.01 2.04 7.35
N ARG A 261 -7.32 3.33 7.51
CA ARG A 261 -7.59 4.30 6.43
C ARG A 261 -6.52 5.37 6.39
#